data_AF-A0A2D6MJ17-F1
#
_entry.id   AF-A0A2D6MJ17-F1
#
_cell.length_a   1.000
_cell.length_b   1.000
_cell.length_c   1.000
_cell.angle_alpha   90.00
_cell.angle_beta   90.00
_cell.angle_gamma   90.00
#
_symmetry.space_group_name_H-M   'P 1'
#
loop_
_entity.id
_entity.type
_entity.pdbx_description
1 polymer ?
#
loop_
_entity_poly.entity_id
_entity_poly.type
_entity_poly.pdbx_seq_one_letter_code
_entity_poly.pdbx_strand_id
1 'polypeptide(L)'
;MIYGIGLPRTGTRTLGSALQILGFSGSHFCVLSPTIKKVGDSSYRVNNGFYEILEALECFEINTDDFYIFTDREEDEWGDSIREREYKGPFIREYKENMKRKFKKYPNNFLIFNVSHGWPPLCDFLGVPIPKEDFPYIQ
;
A
#
# COMPACT_ATOMS: atom_id res chain seq x y z
N MET A 1 -12.89 4.01 -2.51
CA MET A 1 -11.75 4.41 -1.63
C MET A 1 -10.51 3.66 -2.06
N ILE A 2 -9.32 4.24 -1.93
CA ILE A 2 -8.05 3.55 -2.19
C ILE A 2 -7.35 3.19 -0.87
N TYR A 3 -7.00 1.93 -0.67
CA TYR A 3 -6.25 1.44 0.49
C TYR A 3 -4.84 1.03 0.08
N GLY A 4 -3.83 1.65 0.68
CA GLY A 4 -2.46 1.15 0.59
C GLY A 4 -2.19 0.22 1.77
N ILE A 5 -2.01 -1.06 1.51
CA ILE A 5 -1.94 -2.12 2.53
C ILE A 5 -0.59 -2.83 2.57
N GLY A 6 0.42 -2.33 1.85
CA GLY A 6 1.77 -2.90 1.93
C GLY A 6 2.43 -2.65 3.29
N LEU A 7 3.39 -3.51 3.63
CA LEU A 7 4.13 -3.45 4.89
C LEU A 7 5.06 -2.22 4.97
N PRO A 8 5.65 -1.92 6.14
CA PRO A 8 6.66 -0.89 6.23
C PRO A 8 7.84 -1.19 5.29
N ARG A 9 8.51 -0.14 4.81
CA ARG A 9 9.71 -0.24 3.93
C ARG A 9 9.50 -0.90 2.56
N THR A 10 8.25 -1.01 2.08
CA THR A 10 7.92 -1.43 0.71
C THR A 10 7.56 -0.27 -0.23
N GLY A 11 7.71 0.99 0.22
CA GLY A 11 7.39 2.18 -0.57
C GLY A 11 6.01 2.79 -0.30
N THR A 12 5.38 2.50 0.84
CA THR A 12 4.07 3.10 1.20
C THR A 12 4.06 4.62 1.26
N ARG A 13 5.16 5.27 1.65
CA ARG A 13 5.30 6.75 1.60
C ARG A 13 5.27 7.26 0.15
N THR A 14 6.02 6.60 -0.72
CA THR A 14 6.04 6.86 -2.16
C THR A 14 4.65 6.70 -2.76
N LEU A 15 3.93 5.61 -2.44
CA LEU A 15 2.54 5.42 -2.86
C LEU A 15 1.64 6.58 -2.40
N GLY A 16 1.73 6.99 -1.13
CA GLY A 16 0.95 8.11 -0.61
C GLY A 16 1.20 9.41 -1.38
N SER A 17 2.47 9.69 -1.73
CA SER A 17 2.82 10.86 -2.55
C SER A 17 2.34 10.73 -4.00
N ALA A 18 2.42 9.54 -4.59
CA ALA A 18 1.95 9.29 -5.94
C ALA A 18 0.44 9.53 -6.06
N LEU A 19 -0.34 9.06 -5.08
CA LEU A 19 -1.78 9.31 -5.01
C LEU A 19 -2.11 10.80 -4.89
N GLN A 20 -1.32 11.56 -4.11
CA GLN A 20 -1.48 13.02 -4.03
C GLN A 20 -1.21 13.72 -5.36
N ILE A 21 -0.18 13.31 -6.10
CA ILE A 21 0.12 13.85 -7.44
C ILE A 21 -1.02 13.54 -8.42
N LEU A 22 -1.63 12.35 -8.32
CA LEU A 22 -2.81 11.97 -9.11
C LEU A 22 -4.09 12.71 -8.70
N GLY A 23 -4.03 13.62 -7.73
CA GLY A 23 -5.16 14.44 -7.28
C GLY A 23 -6.02 13.81 -6.19
N PHE A 24 -5.62 12.67 -5.63
CA PHE A 24 -6.32 12.05 -4.51
C PHE A 24 -5.91 12.72 -3.18
N SER A 25 -6.89 13.04 -2.34
CA SER A 25 -6.70 13.48 -0.96
C SER A 25 -6.77 12.28 0.00
N GLY A 26 -6.00 12.26 1.07
CA GLY A 26 -5.99 11.11 1.97
C GLY A 26 -4.95 11.17 3.08
N SER A 27 -4.71 10.01 3.69
CA SER A 27 -3.75 9.87 4.78
C SER A 27 -2.73 8.75 4.59
N HIS A 28 -1.56 8.95 5.18
CA HIS A 28 -0.52 7.92 5.31
C HIS A 28 -0.19 7.71 6.79
N PHE A 29 -0.15 6.45 7.21
CA PHE A 29 0.28 6.02 8.54
C PHE A 29 1.42 5.00 8.42
N CYS A 30 2.43 5.15 9.28
CA CYS A 30 3.59 4.28 9.37
C CYS A 30 3.79 3.74 10.78
N VAL A 31 3.78 2.42 10.99
CA VAL A 31 4.04 1.80 12.31
C VAL A 31 5.47 2.06 12.82
N LEU A 32 6.45 2.26 11.93
CA LEU A 32 7.84 2.58 12.30
C LEU A 32 8.05 4.06 12.67
N SER A 33 7.12 4.93 12.27
CA SER A 33 7.17 6.37 12.56
C SER A 33 5.74 6.87 12.66
N PRO A 34 5.07 6.72 13.83
CA PRO A 34 3.64 6.89 14.00
C PRO A 34 3.23 8.37 13.95
N THR A 35 3.30 8.95 12.76
CA THR A 35 2.83 10.29 12.44
C THR A 35 1.76 10.15 11.38
N ILE A 36 0.56 10.65 11.65
CA ILE A 36 -0.51 10.72 10.65
C ILE A 36 -0.32 12.00 9.85
N LYS A 37 -0.04 11.86 8.55
CA LYS A 37 -0.21 12.98 7.61
C LYS A 37 -1.61 12.88 7.02
N LYS A 38 -2.46 13.87 7.26
CA LYS A 38 -3.83 13.94 6.72
C LYS A 38 -3.96 15.11 5.75
N VAL A 39 -4.56 14.85 4.59
CA VAL A 39 -4.94 15.88 3.61
C VAL A 39 -6.43 15.68 3.28
N GLY A 40 -7.29 16.64 3.66
CA GLY A 40 -8.69 16.72 3.25
C GLY A 40 -9.62 15.55 3.66
N ASP A 41 -10.79 15.49 3.01
CA ASP A 41 -11.68 14.32 3.02
C ASP A 41 -11.00 13.20 2.24
N SER A 42 -10.86 12.03 2.87
CA SER A 42 -9.91 11.02 2.38
C SER A 42 -10.53 10.16 1.29
N SER A 43 -10.03 10.32 0.06
CA SER A 43 -10.22 9.40 -1.07
C SER A 43 -9.22 8.22 -1.05
N TYR A 44 -8.15 8.31 -0.26
CA TYR A 44 -7.25 7.19 0.05
C TYR A 44 -6.84 7.09 1.53
N ARG A 45 -6.44 5.89 1.94
CA ARG A 45 -5.81 5.56 3.23
C ARG A 45 -4.65 4.58 3.01
N VAL A 46 -3.41 5.05 3.11
CA VAL A 46 -2.24 4.17 3.12
C VAL A 46 -1.86 3.89 4.58
N ASN A 47 -1.95 2.64 4.99
CA ASN A 47 -1.68 2.23 6.36
C ASN A 47 -0.83 0.96 6.32
N ASN A 48 0.43 1.07 6.72
CA ASN A 48 1.32 -0.10 6.72
C ASN A 48 1.22 -0.98 7.98
N GLY A 49 0.34 -0.61 8.92
CA GLY A 49 -0.15 -1.44 10.03
C GLY A 49 -1.47 -2.16 9.70
N PHE A 50 -1.88 -2.19 8.43
CA PHE A 50 -3.16 -2.79 8.04
C PHE A 50 -3.24 -4.30 8.32
N TYR A 51 -2.11 -4.99 8.47
CA TYR A 51 -2.06 -6.38 8.91
C TYR A 51 -2.71 -6.58 10.30
N GLU A 52 -2.59 -5.62 11.22
CA GLU A 52 -3.19 -5.70 12.56
C GLU A 52 -4.72 -5.75 12.48
N ILE A 53 -5.29 -5.02 11.51
CA ILE A 53 -6.73 -4.99 11.25
C ILE A 53 -7.19 -6.30 10.63
N LEU A 54 -6.39 -6.87 9.73
CA LEU A 54 -6.70 -8.11 9.02
C LEU A 54 -6.56 -9.36 9.90
N GLU A 55 -5.56 -9.40 10.77
CA GLU A 55 -5.37 -10.47 11.75
C GLU A 55 -6.43 -10.41 12.86
N ALA A 56 -6.81 -9.21 13.30
CA ALA A 56 -7.88 -9.03 14.27
C ALA A 56 -9.28 -9.35 13.69
N LEU A 57 -9.42 -9.38 12.36
CA LEU A 57 -10.69 -9.62 11.67
C LEU A 57 -10.49 -10.59 10.50
N GLU A 58 -10.55 -11.88 10.79
CA GLU A 58 -10.90 -12.90 9.78
C GLU A 58 -12.13 -12.47 8.94
N CYS A 59 -12.99 -11.62 9.52
CA CYS A 59 -14.20 -11.04 8.97
C CYS A 59 -14.03 -9.74 8.13
N PHE A 60 -12.83 -9.26 7.79
CA PHE A 60 -12.73 -8.09 6.90
C PHE A 60 -13.30 -8.42 5.51
N GLU A 61 -14.47 -7.86 5.21
CA GLU A 61 -15.17 -8.00 3.93
C GLU A 61 -14.55 -7.06 2.88
N ILE A 62 -14.28 -7.62 1.70
CA ILE A 62 -13.79 -6.83 0.58
C ILE A 62 -14.96 -6.06 -0.04
N ASN A 63 -14.87 -4.74 0.03
CA ASN A 63 -15.74 -3.86 -0.74
C ASN A 63 -15.25 -3.80 -2.20
N THR A 64 -16.11 -4.15 -3.15
CA THR A 64 -15.80 -4.18 -4.59
C THR A 64 -15.78 -2.80 -5.25
N ASP A 65 -16.19 -1.75 -4.53
CA ASP A 65 -16.08 -0.35 -4.99
C ASP A 65 -14.76 0.30 -4.55
N ASP A 66 -13.93 -0.44 -3.80
CA ASP A 66 -12.65 0.02 -3.27
C ASP A 66 -11.46 -0.62 -3.99
N PHE A 67 -10.34 0.10 -4.01
CA PHE A 67 -9.07 -0.36 -4.54
C PHE A 67 -8.09 -0.67 -3.41
N TYR A 68 -7.33 -1.75 -3.54
CA TYR A 68 -6.38 -2.23 -2.54
C TYR A 68 -5.02 -2.43 -3.20
N ILE A 69 -4.03 -1.67 -2.74
CA ILE A 69 -2.68 -1.65 -3.31
C ILE A 69 -1.71 -2.21 -2.27
N PHE A 70 -1.21 -3.41 -2.54
CA PHE A 70 -0.11 -4.02 -1.81
C PHE A 70 1.20 -3.52 -2.40
N THR A 71 1.90 -2.64 -1.68
CA THR A 71 3.26 -2.25 -2.08
C THR A 71 4.23 -3.36 -1.73
N ASP A 72 4.94 -3.85 -2.74
CA ASP A 72 5.76 -5.05 -2.70
C ASP A 72 7.24 -4.72 -2.82
N ARG A 73 8.08 -5.60 -2.27
CA ARG A 73 9.53 -5.54 -2.35
C ARG A 73 10.09 -6.95 -2.25
N GLU A 74 11.23 -7.20 -2.88
CA GLU A 74 11.93 -8.49 -2.72
C GLU A 74 12.23 -8.79 -1.25
N GLU A 75 12.08 -10.06 -0.87
CA GLU A 75 12.07 -10.50 0.53
C GLU A 75 13.39 -10.18 1.25
N ASP A 76 14.52 -10.52 0.62
CA ASP A 76 15.84 -10.30 1.19
C ASP A 76 16.11 -8.80 1.37
N GLU A 77 15.83 -7.99 0.35
CA GLU A 77 15.98 -6.52 0.44
C GLU A 77 15.05 -5.91 1.49
N TRP A 78 13.84 -6.45 1.63
CA TRP A 78 12.88 -6.00 2.61
C TRP A 78 13.39 -6.33 4.03
N GLY A 79 13.87 -7.56 4.24
CA GLY A 79 14.49 -8.03 5.48
C GLY A 79 15.65 -7.14 5.91
N ASP A 80 16.59 -6.87 5.01
CA ASP A 80 17.73 -5.97 5.27
C ASP A 80 17.29 -4.53 5.63
N SER A 81 16.14 -4.11 5.09
CA SER A 81 15.63 -2.75 5.29
C SER A 81 14.82 -2.54 6.57
N ILE A 82 14.38 -3.63 7.20
CA ILE A 82 13.59 -3.63 8.43
C ILE A 82 14.53 -3.87 9.62
N ARG A 83 14.54 -2.95 10.57
CA ARG A 83 15.23 -3.16 11.84
C ARG A 83 14.38 -4.10 12.70
N GLU A 84 14.82 -5.35 12.87
CA GLU A 84 14.08 -6.40 13.58
C GLU A 84 13.51 -5.98 14.94
N ARG A 85 14.18 -5.10 15.68
CA ARG A 85 13.73 -4.67 17.02
C ARG A 85 12.50 -3.76 17.02
N GLU A 86 12.14 -3.15 15.89
CA GLU A 86 11.08 -2.14 15.78
C GLU A 86 9.81 -2.67 15.10
N TYR A 87 9.94 -3.64 14.20
CA TYR A 87 8.82 -4.22 13.47
C TYR A 87 8.35 -5.52 14.14
N LYS A 88 7.04 -5.63 14.40
CA LYS A 88 6.43 -6.78 15.08
C LYS A 88 5.30 -7.43 14.29
N GLY A 89 5.20 -7.11 12.99
CA GLY A 89 4.17 -7.67 12.11
C GLY A 89 4.61 -8.95 11.39
N PRO A 90 3.80 -9.43 10.43
CA PRO A 90 4.10 -10.65 9.68
C PRO A 90 5.28 -10.47 8.72
N PHE A 91 5.87 -11.59 8.30
CA PHE A 91 6.83 -11.60 7.20
C PHE A 91 6.16 -11.24 5.87
N ILE A 92 6.85 -10.50 5.02
CA ILE A 92 6.29 -10.01 3.75
C ILE A 92 5.80 -11.14 2.84
N ARG A 93 6.50 -12.27 2.79
CA ARG A 93 6.09 -13.44 1.99
C ARG A 93 4.74 -13.98 2.43
N GLU A 94 4.59 -14.28 3.72
CA GLU A 94 3.35 -14.80 4.29
C GLU A 94 2.19 -13.82 4.09
N TYR A 95 2.44 -12.54 4.39
CA TYR A 95 1.44 -11.50 4.24
C TYR A 95 0.99 -11.34 2.77
N LYS A 96 1.93 -11.36 1.82
CA LYS A 96 1.66 -11.32 0.38
C LYS A 96 0.82 -12.51 -0.09
N GLU A 97 1.17 -13.72 0.35
CA GLU A 97 0.40 -14.93 0.02
C GLU A 97 -1.02 -14.88 0.58
N ASN A 98 -1.18 -14.42 1.82
CA ASN A 98 -2.48 -14.23 2.45
C ASN A 98 -3.32 -13.20 1.69
N MET A 99 -2.74 -12.08 1.26
CA MET A 99 -3.45 -11.09 0.44
C MET A 99 -3.84 -11.64 -0.92
N LYS A 100 -2.94 -12.34 -1.62
CA LYS A 100 -3.28 -13.03 -2.89
C LYS A 100 -4.45 -14.00 -2.73
N ARG A 101 -4.47 -14.78 -1.64
CA ARG A 101 -5.56 -15.71 -1.36
C ARG A 101 -6.88 -14.97 -1.12
N LYS A 102 -6.84 -13.90 -0.31
CA LYS A 102 -8.03 -13.11 0.08
C LYS A 102 -8.64 -12.38 -1.11
N PHE A 103 -7.81 -11.79 -1.97
CA PHE A 103 -8.25 -11.05 -3.16
C PHE A 103 -8.42 -11.90 -4.42
N LYS A 104 -8.23 -13.23 -4.35
CA LYS A 104 -8.34 -14.13 -5.51
C LYS A 104 -9.66 -13.99 -6.29
N LYS A 105 -10.76 -13.67 -5.60
CA LYS A 105 -12.09 -13.48 -6.20
C LYS A 105 -12.35 -12.03 -6.69
N TYR A 106 -11.40 -11.13 -6.47
CA TYR A 106 -11.53 -9.68 -6.69
C TYR A 106 -10.32 -9.11 -7.46
N PRO A 107 -9.97 -9.66 -8.64
CA PRO A 107 -8.75 -9.29 -9.36
C PRO A 107 -8.70 -7.82 -9.79
N ASN A 108 -9.86 -7.18 -9.97
CA ASN A 108 -9.95 -5.77 -10.38
C ASN A 108 -9.80 -4.79 -9.20
N ASN A 109 -9.82 -5.30 -7.97
CA ASN A 109 -9.75 -4.49 -6.75
C ASN A 109 -8.36 -4.58 -6.10
N PHE A 110 -7.47 -5.44 -6.58
CA PHE A 110 -6.19 -5.70 -5.92
C PHE A 110 -5.00 -5.57 -6.86
N LEU A 111 -4.06 -4.71 -6.48
CA LEU A 111 -2.80 -4.50 -7.18
C LEU A 111 -1.62 -4.87 -6.27
N ILE A 112 -0.72 -5.71 -6.77
CA ILE A 112 0.63 -5.87 -6.22
C ILE A 112 1.53 -4.90 -6.97
N PHE A 113 2.12 -3.96 -6.25
CA PHE A 113 2.80 -2.81 -6.83
C PHE A 113 4.22 -2.68 -6.31
N ASN A 114 5.21 -2.83 -7.18
CA ASN A 114 6.57 -2.38 -6.89
C ASN A 114 6.71 -0.92 -7.32
N VAL A 115 7.05 -0.04 -6.38
CA VAL A 115 7.19 1.40 -6.64
C VAL A 115 8.28 1.72 -7.67
N SER A 116 9.23 0.81 -7.91
CA SER A 116 10.25 0.96 -8.96
C SER A 116 9.66 0.91 -10.38
N HIS A 117 8.46 0.33 -10.55
CA HIS A 117 7.77 0.30 -11.85
C HIS A 117 7.16 1.65 -12.24
N GLY A 118 7.08 2.61 -11.31
CA GLY A 118 6.60 3.96 -11.57
C GLY A 118 5.11 4.05 -11.89
N TRP A 119 4.74 5.02 -12.73
CA TRP A 119 3.34 5.36 -13.04
C TRP A 119 2.53 4.26 -13.74
N PRO A 120 3.03 3.57 -14.78
CA PRO A 120 2.18 2.77 -15.67
C PRO A 120 1.24 1.78 -14.96
N PRO A 121 1.71 0.87 -14.08
CA PRO A 121 0.81 -0.09 -13.43
C PRO A 121 -0.15 0.54 -12.43
N LEU A 122 0.21 1.67 -11.80
CA LEU A 122 -0.63 2.37 -10.84
C LEU A 122 -1.77 3.11 -11.55
N CYS A 123 -1.44 3.85 -12.62
CA CYS A 123 -2.39 4.61 -13.41
C CYS A 123 -3.38 3.70 -14.15
N ASP A 124 -2.89 2.60 -14.73
CA ASP A 124 -3.72 1.58 -15.40
C ASP A 124 -4.74 0.98 -14.42
N PHE A 125 -4.28 0.55 -13.25
CA PHE A 125 -5.15 -0.03 -12.22
C PHE A 125 -6.21 0.94 -11.70
N LEU A 126 -5.88 2.22 -11.55
CA LEU A 126 -6.81 3.26 -11.06
C LEU A 126 -7.68 3.86 -12.18
N GLY A 127 -7.43 3.54 -13.45
CA GLY A 127 -8.16 4.10 -14.59
C GLY A 127 -7.94 5.60 -14.79
N VAL A 128 -6.76 6.11 -14.44
CA VAL A 128 -6.40 7.53 -14.54
C VAL A 128 -5.25 7.75 -15.53
N PRO A 129 -5.13 8.93 -16.17
CA PRO A 129 -4.01 9.21 -17.06
C PRO A 129 -2.68 9.27 -16.29
N ILE A 130 -1.59 8.93 -16.99
CA ILE A 130 -0.23 9.13 -16.47
C ILE A 130 0.04 10.65 -16.38
N PRO A 131 0.48 11.17 -15.21
CA PRO A 131 0.80 12.58 -15.04
C PRO A 131 2.09 12.96 -15.79
N LYS A 132 2.38 14.25 -15.91
CA LYS A 132 3.60 14.73 -16.59
C LYS A 132 4.82 14.71 -15.67
N GLU A 133 4.57 14.74 -14.37
CA GLU A 133 5.55 14.74 -13.31
C GLU A 133 6.26 13.38 -13.21
N ASP A 134 7.53 13.41 -12.82
CA ASP A 134 8.28 12.19 -12.52
C ASP A 134 7.64 11.43 -11.35
N PHE A 135 7.80 10.10 -11.36
CA PHE A 135 7.30 9.27 -10.27
C PHE A 135 8.06 9.61 -8.97
N PRO A 136 7.37 9.85 -7.85
CA PRO A 136 8.03 10.29 -6.61
C PRO A 136 8.97 9.20 -6.08
N TYR A 137 10.12 9.62 -5.56
CA TYR A 137 11.06 8.73 -4.88
C TYR A 137 11.29 9.24 -3.46
N ILE A 138 10.59 8.65 -2.49
CA ILE A 138 10.67 9.03 -1.07
C ILE A 138 11.34 7.90 -0.28
N GLN A 139 12.44 8.23 0.40
CA GLN A 139 13.20 7.31 1.26
C GLN A 139 12.55 7.10 2.65
#